data_AF-A0A2K9AIH6-F1
#
_entry.id   AF-A0A2K9AIH6-F1
#
_cell.length_a   1.000
_cell.length_b   1.000
_cell.length_c   1.000
_cell.angle_alpha   90.00
_cell.angle_beta   90.00
_cell.angle_gamma   90.00
#
_symmetry.space_group_name_H-M   'P 1'
#
loop_
_entity.id
_entity.type
_entity.pdbx_description
1 polymer ?
#
loop_
_entity_poly.entity_id
_entity_poly.type
_entity_poly.pdbx_seq_one_letter_code
_entity_poly.pdbx_strand_id
1 'polypeptide(L)'
;MDIEDLKNMNYVYDKIKGRYYVDNPLKSLELKTWPDVMLAISSVPFLISFGAMFVDSTKAFAVPITILIAGILCFGIGAKLAYYRYRDSNIEGNINAWFAGWRHSFLADFFAFIGFLLIFLGIIKLYGI
;
A
#
# COMPACT_ATOMS: atom_id res chain seq x y z
N MET A 1 4.09 23.04 -45.04
CA MET A 1 4.77 22.63 -43.80
C MET A 1 5.87 21.73 -44.26
N ASP A 2 7.11 22.22 -44.21
CA ASP A 2 8.24 21.52 -44.80
C ASP A 2 8.81 20.49 -43.83
N ILE A 3 9.59 19.54 -44.37
CA ILE A 3 10.22 18.45 -43.61
C ILE A 3 11.08 19.00 -42.45
N GLU A 4 11.62 20.21 -42.61
CA GLU A 4 12.43 20.90 -41.62
C GLU A 4 11.61 21.39 -40.42
N ASP A 5 10.36 21.83 -40.65
CA ASP A 5 9.42 22.21 -39.59
C ASP A 5 9.03 21.00 -38.74
N LEU A 6 8.82 19.84 -39.37
CA LEU A 6 8.50 18.59 -38.68
C LEU A 6 9.66 18.09 -37.80
N LYS A 7 10.91 18.24 -38.25
CA LYS A 7 12.09 17.88 -37.44
C LYS A 7 12.23 18.78 -36.22
N ASN A 8 12.01 20.09 -36.38
CA ASN A 8 12.06 21.04 -35.28
C ASN A 8 10.95 20.80 -34.26
N MET A 9 9.73 20.46 -34.70
CA MET A 9 8.65 20.08 -33.78
C MET A 9 8.96 18.81 -32.98
N ASN A 10 9.50 17.76 -33.62
CA ASN A 10 9.89 16.54 -32.92
C ASN A 10 11.03 16.80 -31.93
N TYR A 11 12.02 17.62 -32.29
CA TYR A 11 13.09 18.03 -31.38
C TYR A 11 12.56 18.80 -30.17
N VAL A 12 11.64 19.74 -30.40
CA VAL A 12 10.98 20.49 -29.31
C VAL A 12 10.14 19.56 -28.43
N TYR A 13 9.39 18.64 -29.04
CA TYR A 13 8.57 17.65 -28.33
C TYR A 13 9.42 16.75 -27.43
N ASP A 14 10.52 16.20 -27.92
CA ASP A 14 11.43 15.36 -27.14
C ASP A 14 12.15 16.14 -26.04
N LYS A 15 12.51 17.41 -26.31
CA LYS A 15 13.14 18.30 -25.31
C LYS A 15 12.18 18.75 -24.21
N ILE A 16 10.88 18.82 -24.50
CA ILE A 16 9.83 19.06 -23.51
C ILE A 16 9.58 17.76 -22.73
N LYS A 17 9.42 16.62 -23.41
CA LYS A 17 9.21 15.32 -22.77
C LYS A 17 10.35 14.94 -21.82
N GLY A 18 11.60 15.18 -22.21
CA GLY A 18 12.78 14.94 -21.38
C GLY A 18 12.92 15.90 -20.19
N ARG A 19 12.30 17.08 -20.22
CA ARG A 19 12.30 18.04 -19.10
C ARG A 19 11.17 17.82 -18.09
N TYR A 20 10.12 17.07 -18.46
CA TYR A 20 8.98 16.76 -17.60
C TYR A 20 8.83 15.27 -17.27
N TYR A 21 9.74 14.41 -17.72
CA TYR A 21 9.85 13.03 -17.24
C TYR A 21 10.46 13.03 -15.83
N VAL A 22 9.63 13.34 -14.84
CA VAL A 22 9.87 12.81 -13.49
C VAL A 22 9.60 11.32 -13.62
N ASP A 23 10.65 10.51 -13.63
CA ASP A 23 10.49 9.06 -13.60
C ASP A 23 9.59 8.72 -12.41
N ASN A 24 8.43 8.12 -12.70
CA ASN A 24 7.50 7.71 -11.66
C ASN A 24 8.27 6.76 -10.72
N PRO A 25 8.50 7.13 -9.45
CA PRO A 25 9.27 6.31 -8.52
C PRO A 25 8.58 4.97 -8.24
N LEU A 26 7.30 4.85 -8.62
CA LEU A 26 6.48 3.65 -8.49
C LEU A 26 6.38 2.85 -9.81
N LYS A 27 7.15 3.20 -10.86
CA LYS A 27 7.09 2.51 -12.15
C LYS A 27 7.60 1.06 -12.11
N SER A 28 8.44 0.75 -11.12
CA SER A 28 8.94 -0.60 -10.82
C SER A 28 8.13 -1.34 -9.76
N LEU A 29 7.08 -0.71 -9.22
CA LEU A 29 6.25 -1.29 -8.17
C LEU A 29 5.23 -2.26 -8.77
N GLU A 30 5.63 -3.51 -8.84
CA GLU A 30 4.78 -4.61 -9.30
C GLU A 30 3.65 -4.93 -8.30
N LEU A 31 2.53 -5.46 -8.79
CA LEU A 31 1.38 -5.81 -7.94
C LEU A 31 1.79 -6.79 -6.80
N LYS A 32 2.86 -7.57 -6.99
CA LYS A 32 3.43 -8.52 -6.02
C LYS A 32 3.96 -7.89 -4.75
N THR A 33 4.45 -6.65 -4.82
CA THR A 33 5.11 -5.98 -3.68
C THR A 33 4.13 -5.18 -2.84
N TRP A 34 2.85 -5.09 -3.22
CA TRP A 34 1.85 -4.34 -2.46
C TRP A 34 1.69 -4.76 -1.01
N PRO A 35 1.67 -6.06 -0.66
CA PRO A 35 1.64 -6.47 0.74
C PRO A 35 2.84 -5.90 1.52
N ASP A 36 4.04 -5.95 0.95
CA ASP A 36 5.26 -5.44 1.58
C ASP A 36 5.26 -3.91 1.68
N VAL A 37 4.74 -3.23 0.66
CA VAL A 37 4.62 -1.76 0.63
C VAL A 37 3.60 -1.28 1.66
N MET A 38 2.45 -1.94 1.76
CA MET A 38 1.44 -1.63 2.78
C MET A 38 2.03 -1.80 4.17
N LEU A 39 2.75 -2.90 4.43
CA LEU A 39 3.43 -3.12 5.71
C LEU A 39 4.51 -2.05 5.98
N ALA A 40 5.37 -1.76 5.01
CA ALA A 40 6.44 -0.78 5.17
C ALA A 40 5.91 0.63 5.47
N ILE A 41 4.90 1.09 4.70
CA ILE A 41 4.33 2.43 4.84
C ILE A 41 3.52 2.56 6.13
N SER A 42 2.81 1.51 6.55
CA SER A 42 2.00 1.55 7.78
C SER A 42 2.81 1.36 9.07
N SER A 43 3.96 0.70 9.02
CA SER A 43 4.76 0.40 10.22
C SER A 43 5.31 1.64 10.91
N VAL A 44 5.83 2.61 10.15
CA VAL A 44 6.40 3.84 10.74
C VAL A 44 5.32 4.69 11.44
N PRO A 45 4.20 5.03 10.78
CA PRO A 45 3.08 5.71 11.43
C PRO A 45 2.52 4.95 12.63
N PHE A 46 2.46 3.61 12.56
CA PHE A 46 2.00 2.79 13.69
C PHE A 46 2.88 2.97 14.92
N LEU A 47 4.21 2.93 14.77
CA LEU A 47 5.12 3.11 15.90
C LEU A 47 5.00 4.51 16.52
N ILE A 48 4.85 5.53 15.67
CA ILE A 48 4.66 6.92 16.12
C ILE A 48 3.34 7.05 16.90
N SER A 49 2.23 6.55 16.33
CA SER A 49 0.92 6.64 16.98
C SER A 49 0.87 5.80 18.25
N PHE A 50 1.49 4.62 18.26
CA PHE A 50 1.58 3.75 19.43
C PHE A 50 2.36 4.43 20.56
N GLY A 51 3.50 5.06 20.26
CA GLY A 51 4.25 5.85 21.25
C GLY A 51 3.44 7.03 21.79
N ALA A 52 2.72 7.74 20.93
CA ALA A 52 1.88 8.88 21.31
C ALA A 52 0.68 8.50 22.21
N MET A 53 0.30 7.22 22.31
CA MET A 53 -0.75 6.77 23.24
C MET A 53 -0.33 6.86 24.70
N PHE A 54 0.98 6.90 24.99
CA PHE A 54 1.53 7.00 26.33
C PHE A 54 1.71 8.44 26.81
N VAL A 55 1.43 9.42 25.96
CA VAL A 55 1.49 10.85 26.29
C VAL A 55 0.06 11.35 26.45
N ASP A 56 -0.30 11.80 27.66
CA ASP A 56 -1.69 12.17 27.99
C ASP A 56 -2.28 13.24 27.07
N SER A 57 -1.49 14.22 26.64
CA SER A 57 -1.94 15.30 25.76
C SER A 57 -2.33 14.82 24.35
N THR A 58 -1.79 13.69 23.89
CA THR A 58 -2.03 13.14 22.54
C THR A 58 -2.88 11.88 22.56
N LYS A 59 -3.11 11.28 23.73
CA LYS A 59 -3.77 9.98 23.91
C LYS A 59 -5.15 9.89 23.24
N ALA A 60 -5.97 10.92 23.36
CA ALA A 60 -7.32 10.94 22.78
C ALA A 60 -7.32 10.75 21.26
N PHE A 61 -6.30 11.24 20.56
CA PHE A 61 -6.14 11.13 19.12
C PHE A 61 -5.25 9.95 18.69
N ALA A 62 -4.23 9.64 19.49
CA ALA A 62 -3.29 8.57 19.22
C ALA A 62 -3.93 7.18 19.30
N VAL A 63 -4.84 6.94 20.25
CA VAL A 63 -5.54 5.66 20.41
C VAL A 63 -6.34 5.28 19.14
N PRO A 64 -7.28 6.11 18.64
CA PRO A 64 -8.05 5.76 17.44
C PRO A 64 -7.17 5.60 16.19
N ILE A 65 -6.11 6.42 16.05
CA ILE A 65 -5.18 6.30 14.93
C ILE A 65 -4.40 5.00 14.97
N THR A 66 -3.89 4.60 16.15
CA THR A 66 -3.19 3.33 16.29
C THR A 66 -4.09 2.16 15.96
N ILE A 67 -5.36 2.20 16.36
CA ILE A 67 -6.37 1.19 16.01
C ILE A 67 -6.59 1.15 14.48
N LEU A 68 -6.73 2.30 13.84
CA LEU A 68 -6.86 2.43 12.38
C LEU A 68 -5.67 1.81 11.64
N ILE A 69 -4.45 2.19 12.01
CA ILE A 69 -3.23 1.72 11.37
C ILE A 69 -2.99 0.23 11.67
N ALA A 70 -3.32 -0.25 12.88
CA ALA A 70 -3.31 -1.67 13.20
C ALA A 70 -4.23 -2.47 12.27
N GLY A 71 -5.39 -1.93 11.90
CA GLY A 71 -6.27 -2.56 10.92
C GLY A 71 -5.65 -2.67 9.52
N ILE A 72 -4.95 -1.62 9.08
CA ILE A 72 -4.18 -1.64 7.82
C ILE A 72 -3.06 -2.68 7.86
N LEU A 73 -2.35 -2.80 9.01
CA LEU A 73 -1.33 -3.81 9.21
C LEU A 73 -1.90 -5.23 9.15
N CYS A 74 -3.04 -5.49 9.80
CA CYS A 74 -3.73 -6.79 9.71
C CYS A 74 -4.07 -7.15 8.27
N PHE A 75 -4.57 -6.19 7.49
CA PHE A 75 -4.84 -6.40 6.06
C PHE A 75 -3.57 -6.74 5.27
N GLY A 76 -2.47 -5.99 5.49
CA GLY A 76 -1.17 -6.26 4.85
C GLY A 76 -0.58 -7.62 5.23
N ILE A 77 -0.72 -8.05 6.49
CA ILE A 77 -0.30 -9.38 6.97
C ILE A 77 -1.12 -10.47 6.27
N GLY A 78 -2.44 -10.33 6.19
CA GLY A 78 -3.31 -11.27 5.47
C GLY A 78 -2.91 -11.43 4.01
N ALA A 79 -2.67 -10.31 3.33
CA ALA A 79 -2.18 -10.26 1.95
C ALA A 79 -0.84 -10.99 1.77
N LYS A 80 0.09 -10.80 2.72
CA LYS A 80 1.42 -11.41 2.70
C LYS A 80 1.38 -12.91 3.00
N LEU A 81 0.51 -13.35 3.92
CA LEU A 81 0.27 -14.77 4.19
C LEU A 81 -0.32 -15.48 2.96
N ALA A 82 -1.26 -14.83 2.27
CA ALA A 82 -1.81 -15.32 1.02
C ALA A 82 -0.74 -15.44 -0.08
N TYR A 83 0.15 -14.45 -0.18
CA TYR A 83 1.29 -14.47 -1.09
C TYR A 83 2.17 -15.70 -0.85
N TYR A 84 2.58 -15.97 0.39
CA TYR A 84 3.48 -17.09 0.68
C TYR A 84 2.83 -18.47 0.49
N ARG A 85 1.53 -18.61 0.75
CA ARG A 85 0.83 -19.89 0.62
C ARG A 85 0.77 -20.40 -0.83
N TYR A 86 0.69 -19.49 -1.80
CA TYR A 86 0.55 -19.81 -3.22
C TYR A 86 1.80 -19.47 -4.05
N ARG A 87 2.90 -19.12 -3.38
CA ARG A 87 4.18 -18.91 -4.03
C ARG A 87 4.81 -20.25 -4.37
N ASP A 88 4.48 -20.78 -5.54
CA ASP A 88 5.31 -21.79 -6.16
C ASP A 88 6.52 -21.07 -6.77
N SER A 89 7.71 -21.28 -6.20
CA SER A 89 8.94 -20.60 -6.63
C SER A 89 9.38 -20.99 -8.05
N ASN A 90 8.76 -22.02 -8.63
CA ASN A 90 9.15 -22.62 -9.90
C ASN A 90 8.29 -22.20 -11.10
N ILE A 91 7.26 -21.36 -10.92
CA ILE A 91 6.37 -20.92 -12.01
C ILE A 91 6.62 -19.44 -12.34
N GLU A 92 7.35 -19.19 -13.43
CA GLU A 92 7.45 -17.86 -14.03
C GLU A 92 6.05 -17.36 -14.44
N GLY A 93 5.64 -16.19 -13.94
CA GLY A 93 4.33 -15.59 -14.21
C GLY A 93 3.32 -15.66 -13.06
N ASN A 94 3.62 -16.33 -11.94
CA ASN A 94 2.77 -16.34 -10.74
C ASN A 94 2.99 -15.09 -9.85
N ILE A 95 3.04 -13.92 -10.49
CA ILE A 95 3.47 -12.66 -9.89
C ILE A 95 2.35 -12.04 -9.02
N ASN A 96 1.09 -12.40 -9.30
CA ASN A 96 -0.11 -11.92 -8.60
C ASN A 96 -0.73 -12.99 -7.67
N ALA A 97 0.07 -14.00 -7.28
CA ALA A 97 -0.38 -15.16 -6.49
C ALA A 97 -1.14 -14.78 -5.22
N TRP A 98 -0.84 -13.62 -4.64
CA TRP A 98 -1.43 -13.19 -3.38
C TRP A 98 -2.94 -12.93 -3.49
N PHE A 99 -3.44 -12.44 -4.63
CA PHE A 99 -4.87 -12.13 -4.77
C PHE A 99 -5.71 -13.40 -4.93
N ALA A 100 -5.26 -14.32 -5.79
CA ALA A 100 -5.87 -15.65 -5.92
C ALA A 100 -5.71 -16.45 -4.61
N GLY A 101 -4.54 -16.37 -3.98
CA GLY A 101 -4.25 -17.05 -2.73
C GLY A 101 -5.04 -16.52 -1.54
N TRP A 102 -5.42 -15.23 -1.57
CA TRP A 102 -6.25 -14.62 -0.54
C TRP A 102 -7.63 -15.27 -0.52
N ARG A 103 -8.29 -15.32 -1.69
CA ARG A 103 -9.62 -15.90 -1.87
C ARG A 103 -9.76 -17.36 -1.38
N HIS A 104 -8.64 -18.06 -1.25
CA HIS A 104 -8.59 -19.46 -0.82
C HIS A 104 -7.92 -19.67 0.54
N SER A 105 -7.64 -18.60 1.28
CA SER A 105 -6.97 -18.67 2.58
C SER A 105 -7.85 -18.12 3.69
N PHE A 106 -8.45 -19.02 4.47
CA PHE A 106 -9.21 -18.68 5.68
C PHE A 106 -8.44 -17.74 6.61
N LEU A 107 -7.12 -17.94 6.75
CA LEU A 107 -6.29 -17.09 7.59
C LEU A 107 -6.18 -15.66 7.02
N ALA A 108 -6.05 -15.52 5.69
CA ALA A 108 -6.02 -14.20 5.04
C ALA A 108 -7.37 -13.49 5.20
N ASP A 109 -8.48 -14.20 5.04
CA ASP A 109 -9.84 -13.68 5.26
C ASP A 109 -10.08 -13.25 6.71
N PHE A 110 -9.59 -14.04 7.67
CA PHE A 110 -9.68 -13.71 9.10
C PHE A 110 -8.92 -12.42 9.43
N PHE A 111 -7.69 -12.28 8.93
CA PHE A 111 -6.90 -11.06 9.09
C PHE A 111 -7.56 -9.86 8.38
N ALA A 112 -8.16 -10.07 7.21
CA ALA A 112 -8.94 -9.05 6.50
C ALA A 112 -10.11 -8.55 7.37
N PHE A 113 -10.89 -9.48 7.92
CA PHE A 113 -12.05 -9.19 8.74
C PHE A 113 -11.66 -8.42 10.01
N ILE A 114 -10.62 -8.86 10.73
CA ILE A 114 -10.08 -8.13 11.88
C ILE A 114 -9.61 -6.73 11.44
N GLY A 115 -8.92 -6.64 10.30
CA GLY A 115 -8.46 -5.37 9.75
C GLY A 115 -9.61 -4.38 9.51
N PHE A 116 -10.67 -4.83 8.85
CA PHE A 116 -11.88 -4.03 8.63
C PHE A 116 -12.55 -3.62 9.94
N LEU A 117 -12.68 -4.54 10.90
CA LEU A 117 -13.27 -4.25 12.20
C LEU A 117 -12.47 -3.17 12.95
N LEU A 118 -11.14 -3.26 12.95
CA LEU A 118 -10.27 -2.27 13.57
C LEU A 118 -10.35 -0.92 12.87
N ILE A 119 -10.34 -0.88 11.53
CA ILE A 119 -10.53 0.37 10.78
C ILE A 119 -11.86 1.02 11.16
N PHE A 120 -12.94 0.24 11.18
CA PHE A 120 -14.28 0.72 11.53
C PHE A 120 -14.33 1.27 12.97
N LEU A 121 -13.79 0.54 13.94
CA LEU A 121 -13.71 0.98 15.34
C LEU A 121 -12.85 2.24 15.51
N GLY A 122 -11.73 2.33 14.78
CA GLY A 122 -10.86 3.50 14.81
C GLY A 122 -11.55 4.74 14.24
N ILE A 123 -12.30 4.61 13.15
CA ILE A 123 -13.13 5.69 12.58
C ILE A 123 -14.19 6.13 13.59
N ILE A 124 -14.97 5.20 14.14
CA ILE A 124 -16.00 5.50 15.15
C ILE A 124 -15.40 6.31 16.30
N LYS A 125 -14.29 5.83 16.87
CA LYS A 125 -13.60 6.52 17.96
C LYS A 125 -13.04 7.89 17.57
N LEU A 126 -12.57 8.06 16.34
CA LEU A 126 -12.02 9.32 15.86
C LEU A 126 -13.12 10.38 15.70
N TYR A 127 -14.31 9.98 15.24
CA TYR A 127 -15.45 10.87 15.01
C TYR A 127 -16.42 10.99 16.20
N GLY A 128 -16.20 10.22 17.27
CA GLY A 128 -17.01 10.29 18.49
C GLY A 128 -18.44 9.80 18.31
N ILE A 129 -18.68 8.89 17.36
CA ILE A 129 -19.94 8.15 17.18
C ILE A 129 -20.00 7.02 18.20
#